data_AF-Q9CXX5-F1
#
_entry.id   AF-Q9CXX5-F1
#
_cell.length_a   1.000
_cell.length_b   1.000
_cell.length_c   1.000
_cell.angle_alpha   90.00
_cell.angle_beta   90.00
_cell.angle_gamma   90.00
#
_symmetry.space_group_name_H-M   'P 1'
#
loop_
_entity.id
_entity.type
_entity.pdbx_description
1 polymer ?
#
loop_
_entity_poly.entity_id
_entity_poly.type
_entity_poly.pdbx_seq_one_letter_code
_entity_poly.pdbx_strand_id
1 'polypeptide(L)'
;MSQVRQVGLLAAGCQPWNKDVCAANGDRFAYCATLAIYIYQLDHRYNEFKLHAIMSEHKKTITAISWCPHNPDLFASSSTDNLVIIWNVAEQKVIAKLDNIKETPACLGWCWNTHDAVAFVSQKGPLLIWTISGPDSGVSVHKEAHSFASDICIFRWHTQKKGKVAFGHIDGSISIFQPGSKNQKHVLRPDSLEGTDEEDPVTALEWDPLSTDYLLVANLHFGIRLLDSESLYCITTFNLPSAAVSVQCLAWVPSAPGMFITGGKCVHIPESFKYGNFP
;
A
#
# COMPACT_ATOMS: atom_id res chain seq x y z
N MET A 1 28.55 2.13 5.88
CA MET A 1 27.09 2.20 6.13
C MET A 1 26.47 3.00 5.01
N SER A 2 25.50 2.43 4.29
CA SER A 2 24.80 3.11 3.20
C SER A 2 23.89 4.21 3.77
N GLN A 3 24.05 5.45 3.31
CA GLN A 3 23.19 6.57 3.68
C GLN A 3 22.05 6.71 2.66
N VAL A 4 20.81 6.81 3.15
CA VAL A 4 19.63 7.03 2.30
C VAL A 4 19.63 8.48 1.80
N ARG A 5 19.59 8.67 0.48
CA ARG A 5 19.52 10.00 -0.17
C ARG A 5 18.05 10.34 -0.47
N GLN A 6 17.58 11.48 0.01
CA GLN A 6 16.22 11.96 -0.22
C GLN A 6 16.09 12.59 -1.62
N VAL A 7 15.13 12.13 -2.43
CA VAL A 7 14.77 12.70 -3.73
C VAL A 7 13.24 12.68 -3.87
N GLY A 8 12.57 13.83 -3.92
CA GLY A 8 11.16 13.93 -4.36
C GLY A 8 10.16 14.62 -3.42
N LEU A 9 9.20 15.31 -4.05
CA LEU A 9 8.25 16.31 -3.55
C LEU A 9 6.85 15.71 -3.31
N LEU A 10 6.12 16.19 -2.29
CA LEU A 10 4.71 15.84 -2.05
C LEU A 10 3.80 16.44 -3.14
N ALA A 11 2.89 15.64 -3.69
CA ALA A 11 1.76 16.17 -4.44
C ALA A 11 0.89 17.02 -3.48
N ALA A 12 0.74 18.31 -3.76
CA ALA A 12 -0.08 19.19 -2.95
C ALA A 12 -1.51 18.63 -2.79
N GLY A 13 -2.01 18.61 -1.55
CA GLY A 13 -3.37 18.16 -1.24
C GLY A 13 -3.53 16.66 -0.92
N CYS A 14 -2.48 15.84 -1.06
CA CYS A 14 -2.52 14.44 -0.63
C CYS A 14 -2.65 14.33 0.90
N GLN A 15 -3.54 13.46 1.39
CA GLN A 15 -3.87 13.38 2.82
C GLN A 15 -2.80 12.56 3.59
N PRO A 16 -2.04 13.16 4.54
CA PRO A 16 -0.86 12.52 5.13
C PRO A 16 -1.16 11.44 6.17
N TRP A 17 -2.43 11.16 6.48
CA TRP A 17 -2.86 10.16 7.46
C TRP A 17 -3.35 8.85 6.84
N ASN A 18 -3.61 8.81 5.53
CA ASN A 18 -3.97 7.59 4.81
C ASN A 18 -2.72 7.03 4.11
N LYS A 19 -2.50 5.71 4.19
CA LYS A 19 -1.26 5.07 3.72
C LYS A 19 -1.27 4.71 2.23
N ASP A 20 -2.45 4.48 1.63
CA ASP A 20 -2.61 3.96 0.26
C ASP A 20 -3.28 4.97 -0.69
N VAL A 21 -2.93 6.25 -0.61
CA VAL A 21 -3.56 7.35 -1.40
C VAL A 21 -2.78 7.77 -2.65
N CYS A 22 -1.70 7.06 -2.98
CA CYS A 22 -0.92 7.27 -4.20
C CYS A 22 -0.64 5.91 -4.85
N ALA A 23 -0.80 5.82 -6.16
CA ALA A 23 -0.50 4.60 -6.89
C ALA A 23 -0.06 4.91 -8.32
N ALA A 24 0.82 4.09 -8.89
CA ALA A 24 1.31 4.23 -10.25
C ALA A 24 1.12 2.93 -11.04
N ASN A 25 0.90 3.06 -12.34
CA ASN A 25 0.86 1.94 -13.28
C ASN A 25 1.33 2.43 -14.66
N GLY A 26 2.39 1.80 -15.18
CA GLY A 26 2.97 2.16 -16.48
C GLY A 26 3.42 3.63 -16.54
N ASP A 27 2.87 4.38 -17.49
CA ASP A 27 3.15 5.78 -17.75
C ASP A 27 2.25 6.74 -16.94
N ARG A 28 1.45 6.22 -16.00
CA ARG A 28 0.52 7.01 -15.18
C ARG A 28 0.82 6.89 -13.70
N PHE A 29 0.58 7.97 -12.99
CA PHE A 29 0.40 7.94 -11.54
C PHE A 29 -0.85 8.70 -11.13
N ALA A 30 -1.41 8.32 -10.00
CA ALA A 30 -2.55 8.96 -9.40
C ALA A 30 -2.28 9.25 -7.92
N TYR A 31 -2.85 10.35 -7.44
CA TYR A 31 -2.94 10.61 -6.01
C TYR A 31 -4.34 11.09 -5.63
N CYS A 32 -4.75 10.74 -4.43
CA CYS A 32 -6.01 11.17 -3.85
C CYS A 32 -5.79 12.44 -3.05
N ALA A 33 -6.51 13.49 -3.40
CA ALA A 33 -6.82 14.58 -2.49
C ALA A 33 -7.94 14.13 -1.53
N THR A 34 -8.61 15.06 -0.84
CA THR A 34 -9.72 14.71 0.05
C THR A 34 -10.87 14.03 -0.72
N LEU A 35 -11.39 14.63 -1.79
CA LEU A 35 -12.58 14.16 -2.51
C LEU A 35 -12.34 13.80 -3.98
N ALA A 36 -11.16 14.15 -4.50
CA ALA A 36 -10.84 14.03 -5.92
C ALA A 36 -9.55 13.22 -6.11
N ILE A 37 -9.49 12.51 -7.23
CA ILE A 37 -8.35 11.71 -7.66
C ILE A 37 -7.75 12.41 -8.86
N TYR A 38 -6.49 12.82 -8.73
CA TYR A 38 -5.73 13.47 -9.78
C TYR A 38 -4.88 12.43 -10.47
N ILE A 39 -4.97 12.35 -11.80
CA ILE A 39 -4.22 11.39 -12.61
C ILE A 39 -3.32 12.15 -13.54
N TYR A 40 -2.04 11.81 -13.50
CA TYR A 40 -1.02 12.34 -14.37
C TYR A 40 -0.53 11.24 -15.29
N GLN A 41 -0.20 11.62 -16.52
CA GLN A 41 0.37 10.73 -17.53
C GLN A 41 1.67 11.34 -18.08
N LEU A 42 2.67 10.49 -18.32
CA LEU A 42 3.93 10.89 -18.90
C LEU A 42 3.74 11.29 -20.37
N ASP A 43 4.01 12.54 -20.67
CA ASP A 43 4.16 13.00 -22.05
C ASP A 43 5.56 12.63 -22.54
N HIS A 44 5.65 11.54 -23.31
CA HIS A 44 6.93 11.05 -23.84
C HIS A 44 7.66 12.03 -24.77
N ARG A 45 6.98 13.03 -25.32
CA ARG A 45 7.64 14.03 -26.19
C ARG A 45 8.47 15.01 -25.37
N TYR A 46 7.98 15.39 -24.20
CA TYR A 46 8.63 16.35 -23.31
C TYR A 46 9.29 15.70 -22.09
N ASN A 47 9.06 14.40 -21.89
CA ASN A 47 9.47 13.64 -20.71
C ASN A 47 8.96 14.27 -19.40
N GLU A 48 7.72 14.73 -19.42
CA GLU A 48 7.07 15.42 -18.30
C GLU A 48 5.71 14.80 -18.01
N PHE A 49 5.38 14.64 -16.72
CA PHE A 49 4.04 14.23 -16.32
C PHE A 49 3.06 15.40 -16.43
N LYS A 50 1.96 15.19 -17.15
CA LYS A 50 0.88 16.18 -17.32
C LYS A 50 -0.41 15.67 -16.70
N LEU A 51 -1.21 16.60 -16.17
CA LEU A 51 -2.54 16.29 -15.67
C LEU A 51 -3.39 15.73 -16.82
N HIS A 52 -3.80 14.48 -16.67
CA HIS A 52 -4.60 13.75 -17.66
C HIS A 52 -6.10 13.80 -17.32
N ALA A 53 -6.45 13.56 -16.05
CA ALA A 53 -7.84 13.55 -15.59
C ALA A 53 -7.96 13.94 -14.11
N ILE A 54 -9.12 14.47 -13.75
CA ILE A 54 -9.56 14.66 -12.37
C ILE A 54 -10.89 13.90 -12.21
N MET A 55 -10.91 12.90 -11.33
CA MET A 55 -12.10 12.10 -11.07
C MET A 55 -12.64 12.36 -9.67
N SER A 56 -13.91 12.73 -9.56
CA SER A 56 -14.51 13.21 -8.32
C SER A 56 -15.97 12.75 -8.18
N GLU A 57 -16.18 11.64 -7.49
CA GLU A 57 -17.51 11.11 -7.14
C GLU A 57 -17.66 10.83 -5.64
N HIS A 58 -16.55 10.64 -4.93
CA HIS A 58 -16.57 10.46 -3.49
C HIS A 58 -17.05 11.73 -2.80
N LYS A 59 -17.88 11.55 -1.77
CA LYS A 59 -18.47 12.65 -0.99
C LYS A 59 -17.72 12.93 0.31
N LYS A 60 -16.82 12.02 0.68
CA LYS A 60 -15.94 12.15 1.84
C LYS A 60 -14.52 11.69 1.51
N THR A 61 -13.63 11.79 2.49
CA THR A 61 -12.20 11.49 2.39
C THR A 61 -11.93 10.12 1.78
N ILE A 62 -11.22 10.12 0.66
CA ILE A 62 -10.70 8.91 0.00
C ILE A 62 -9.62 8.27 0.89
N THR A 63 -9.77 6.98 1.17
CA THR A 63 -8.92 6.21 2.08
C THR A 63 -7.83 5.43 1.36
N ALA A 64 -8.14 4.89 0.18
CA ALA A 64 -7.16 4.14 -0.61
C ALA A 64 -7.48 4.16 -2.12
N ILE A 65 -6.45 3.91 -2.93
CA ILE A 65 -6.51 3.73 -4.38
C ILE A 65 -5.65 2.53 -4.79
N SER A 66 -6.11 1.75 -5.78
CA SER A 66 -5.35 0.63 -6.32
C SER A 66 -5.62 0.47 -7.82
N TRP A 67 -4.56 0.52 -8.63
CA TRP A 67 -4.65 0.26 -10.07
C TRP A 67 -4.90 -1.23 -10.35
N CYS A 68 -5.66 -1.51 -11.40
CA CYS A 68 -5.78 -2.84 -11.93
C CYS A 68 -4.44 -3.27 -12.57
N PRO A 69 -3.83 -4.38 -12.13
CA PRO A 69 -2.56 -4.85 -12.70
C PRO A 69 -2.72 -5.40 -14.12
N HIS A 70 -3.95 -5.71 -14.54
CA HIS A 70 -4.24 -6.31 -15.83
C HIS A 70 -4.80 -5.32 -16.86
N ASN A 71 -5.26 -4.15 -16.42
CA ASN A 71 -5.81 -3.12 -17.28
C ASN A 71 -5.35 -1.73 -16.80
N PRO A 72 -4.46 -1.06 -17.54
CA PRO A 72 -3.90 0.23 -17.14
C PRO A 72 -4.92 1.38 -17.12
N ASP A 73 -6.10 1.19 -17.70
CA ASP A 73 -7.18 2.18 -17.66
C ASP A 73 -8.11 1.99 -16.47
N LEU A 74 -8.01 0.90 -15.71
CA LEU A 74 -8.87 0.64 -14.56
C LEU A 74 -8.14 0.85 -13.23
N PHE A 75 -8.83 1.46 -12.29
CA PHE A 75 -8.43 1.46 -10.88
C PHE A 75 -9.65 1.47 -9.96
N ALA A 76 -9.42 1.11 -8.70
CA ALA A 76 -10.40 1.15 -7.64
C ALA A 76 -10.02 2.22 -6.62
N SER A 77 -11.02 2.86 -6.01
CA SER A 77 -10.82 3.73 -4.85
C SER A 77 -11.81 3.39 -3.74
N SER A 78 -11.45 3.68 -2.50
CA SER A 78 -12.31 3.55 -1.32
C SER A 78 -12.37 4.84 -0.53
N SER A 79 -13.42 5.05 0.26
CA SER A 79 -13.60 6.29 1.03
C SER A 79 -14.37 6.10 2.33
N THR A 80 -14.23 7.09 3.21
CA THR A 80 -15.02 7.30 4.44
C THR A 80 -16.51 7.54 4.19
N ASP A 81 -16.94 7.65 2.93
CA ASP A 81 -18.35 7.58 2.52
C ASP A 81 -18.89 6.14 2.42
N ASN A 82 -18.08 5.14 2.78
CA ASN A 82 -18.37 3.71 2.70
C ASN A 82 -18.63 3.22 1.27
N LEU A 83 -18.03 3.88 0.28
CA LEU A 83 -18.05 3.43 -1.10
C LEU A 83 -16.71 2.82 -1.50
N VAL A 84 -16.78 1.78 -2.34
CA VAL A 84 -15.69 1.38 -3.23
C VAL A 84 -16.14 1.63 -4.66
N ILE A 85 -15.34 2.35 -5.45
CA ILE A 85 -15.67 2.76 -6.81
C ILE A 85 -14.62 2.23 -7.77
N ILE A 86 -15.07 1.66 -8.90
CA ILE A 86 -14.23 1.26 -10.02
C ILE A 86 -14.31 2.33 -11.10
N TRP A 87 -13.15 2.77 -11.59
CA TRP A 87 -13.00 3.86 -12.53
C TRP A 87 -12.37 3.38 -13.82
N ASN A 88 -12.79 3.96 -14.93
CA ASN A 88 -12.08 3.89 -16.20
C ASN A 88 -11.52 5.28 -16.51
N VAL A 89 -10.19 5.36 -16.60
CA VAL A 89 -9.45 6.60 -16.83
C VAL A 89 -9.59 7.06 -18.28
N ALA A 90 -9.51 6.15 -19.24
CA ALA A 90 -9.62 6.49 -20.66
C ALA A 90 -11.01 7.06 -20.98
N GLU A 91 -12.06 6.52 -20.35
CA GLU A 91 -13.43 7.01 -20.50
C GLU A 91 -13.80 8.14 -19.52
N GLN A 92 -12.98 8.37 -18.49
CA GLN A 92 -13.24 9.28 -17.37
C GLN A 92 -14.60 9.03 -16.70
N LYS A 93 -14.91 7.76 -16.46
CA LYS A 93 -16.22 7.31 -15.94
C LYS A 93 -16.09 6.35 -14.78
N VAL A 94 -17.15 6.33 -13.97
CA VAL A 94 -17.38 5.23 -13.03
C VAL A 94 -17.95 4.04 -13.78
N ILE A 95 -17.32 2.88 -13.59
CA ILE A 95 -17.74 1.60 -14.17
C ILE A 95 -18.61 0.82 -13.19
N ALA A 96 -18.28 0.85 -11.90
CA ALA A 96 -19.04 0.16 -10.87
C ALA A 96 -18.93 0.89 -9.52
N LYS A 97 -19.95 0.73 -8.69
CA LYS A 97 -19.97 1.24 -7.30
C LYS A 97 -20.46 0.15 -6.37
N LEU A 98 -19.79 0.01 -5.24
CA LEU A 98 -20.23 -0.79 -4.10
C LEU A 98 -20.56 0.17 -2.96
N ASP A 99 -21.83 0.24 -2.58
CA ASP A 99 -22.38 1.24 -1.65
C ASP A 99 -23.05 0.66 -0.40
N ASN A 100 -23.07 -0.66 -0.27
CA ASN A 100 -23.64 -1.40 0.86
C ASN A 100 -22.58 -1.85 1.88
N ILE A 101 -21.47 -1.12 1.98
CA ILE A 101 -20.37 -1.44 2.89
C ILE A 101 -20.72 -0.95 4.30
N LYS A 102 -20.64 -1.86 5.29
CA LYS A 102 -20.99 -1.56 6.69
C LYS A 102 -19.98 -0.65 7.39
N GLU A 103 -18.70 -0.83 7.10
CA GLU A 103 -17.60 -0.12 7.76
C GLU A 103 -16.69 0.53 6.73
N THR A 104 -16.12 1.68 7.08
CA THR A 104 -15.20 2.41 6.20
C THR A 104 -13.97 1.55 5.86
N PRO A 105 -13.70 1.29 4.56
CA PRO A 105 -12.49 0.59 4.16
C PRO A 105 -11.25 1.41 4.50
N ALA A 106 -10.32 0.83 5.24
CA ALA A 106 -9.04 1.43 5.58
C ALA A 106 -7.98 1.18 4.50
N CYS A 107 -8.02 0.01 3.85
CA CYS A 107 -7.11 -0.36 2.77
C CYS A 107 -7.87 -1.01 1.61
N LEU A 108 -7.27 -0.91 0.42
CA LEU A 108 -7.82 -1.39 -0.84
C LEU A 108 -6.69 -1.96 -1.70
N GLY A 109 -6.96 -3.06 -2.41
CA GLY A 109 -5.99 -3.67 -3.32
C GLY A 109 -6.69 -4.49 -4.39
N TRP A 110 -6.43 -4.17 -5.67
CA TRP A 110 -6.89 -5.01 -6.77
C TRP A 110 -6.29 -6.40 -6.64
N CYS A 111 -7.11 -7.45 -6.78
CA CYS A 111 -6.65 -8.82 -6.68
C CYS A 111 -5.72 -9.14 -7.85
N TRP A 112 -4.43 -9.36 -7.57
CA TRP A 112 -3.39 -9.48 -8.59
C TRP A 112 -3.60 -10.60 -9.62
N ASN A 113 -4.35 -11.63 -9.28
CA ASN A 113 -4.54 -12.83 -10.08
C ASN A 113 -5.93 -12.93 -10.73
N THR A 114 -6.74 -11.88 -10.63
CA THR A 114 -8.11 -11.85 -11.14
C THR A 114 -8.39 -10.49 -11.79
N HIS A 115 -8.91 -10.51 -13.01
CA HIS A 115 -9.21 -9.30 -13.76
C HIS A 115 -10.29 -8.45 -13.10
N ASP A 116 -11.30 -9.08 -12.49
CA ASP A 116 -12.54 -8.42 -12.10
C ASP A 116 -12.81 -8.48 -10.58
N ALA A 117 -11.78 -8.47 -9.74
CA ALA A 117 -11.98 -8.45 -8.29
C ALA A 117 -11.06 -7.49 -7.56
N VAL A 118 -11.63 -6.86 -6.53
CA VAL A 118 -10.93 -5.92 -5.65
C VAL A 118 -11.12 -6.37 -4.21
N ALA A 119 -10.04 -6.35 -3.45
CA ALA A 119 -10.05 -6.65 -2.04
C ALA A 119 -10.00 -5.38 -1.21
N PHE A 120 -10.71 -5.36 -0.10
CA PHE A 120 -10.69 -4.25 0.85
C PHE A 120 -10.89 -4.75 2.27
N VAL A 121 -10.44 -3.94 3.22
CA VAL A 121 -10.47 -4.31 4.64
C VAL A 121 -10.71 -3.10 5.51
N SER A 122 -11.40 -3.33 6.63
CA SER A 122 -11.71 -2.34 7.65
C SER A 122 -11.24 -2.88 9.00
N GLN A 123 -10.59 -2.04 9.83
CA GLN A 123 -10.15 -2.38 11.18
C GLN A 123 -9.45 -3.75 11.27
N LYS A 124 -10.00 -4.69 12.06
CA LYS A 124 -9.49 -6.06 12.27
C LYS A 124 -10.01 -7.08 11.25
N GLY A 125 -10.49 -6.61 10.09
CA GLY A 125 -11.06 -7.43 9.03
C GLY A 125 -12.50 -7.88 9.28
N PRO A 126 -12.99 -8.85 8.48
CA PRO A 126 -12.21 -9.69 7.56
C PRO A 126 -11.78 -8.98 6.28
N LEU A 127 -10.86 -9.59 5.51
CA LEU A 127 -10.61 -9.20 4.13
C LEU A 127 -11.84 -9.54 3.29
N LEU A 128 -12.47 -8.52 2.70
CA LEU A 128 -13.61 -8.66 1.81
C LEU A 128 -13.11 -8.64 0.36
N ILE A 129 -13.67 -9.51 -0.47
CA ILE A 129 -13.39 -9.58 -1.91
C ILE A 129 -14.68 -9.22 -2.65
N TRP A 130 -14.64 -8.13 -3.41
CA TRP A 130 -15.71 -7.75 -4.32
C TRP A 130 -15.38 -8.19 -5.74
N THR A 131 -16.14 -9.16 -6.24
CA THR A 131 -16.15 -9.54 -7.65
C THR A 131 -17.09 -8.60 -8.40
N ILE A 132 -16.52 -7.83 -9.34
CA ILE A 132 -17.19 -6.70 -10.03
C ILE A 132 -18.20 -7.22 -11.05
N SER A 133 -17.83 -8.26 -11.81
CA SER A 133 -18.61 -8.79 -12.93
C SER A 133 -18.60 -10.32 -12.97
N GLY A 134 -19.57 -10.88 -13.71
CA GLY A 134 -19.70 -12.32 -13.91
C GLY A 134 -20.72 -13.00 -12.98
N PRO A 135 -20.88 -14.33 -13.10
CA PRO A 135 -21.89 -15.09 -12.34
C PRO A 135 -21.72 -15.00 -10.83
N ASP A 136 -20.47 -14.91 -10.38
CA ASP A 136 -20.09 -14.82 -8.95
C ASP A 136 -19.95 -13.36 -8.47
N SER A 137 -20.59 -12.41 -9.17
CA SER A 137 -20.56 -10.99 -8.78
C SER A 137 -21.13 -10.80 -7.37
N GLY A 138 -20.49 -9.92 -6.61
CA GLY A 138 -20.88 -9.63 -5.23
C GLY A 138 -19.69 -9.65 -4.28
N VAL A 139 -20.00 -9.47 -2.99
CA VAL A 139 -19.00 -9.41 -1.92
C VAL A 139 -18.92 -10.75 -1.22
N SER A 140 -17.72 -11.29 -1.11
CA SER A 140 -17.42 -12.50 -0.36
C SER A 140 -16.35 -12.23 0.71
N VAL A 141 -16.29 -13.10 1.71
CA VAL A 141 -15.28 -13.03 2.77
C VAL A 141 -14.11 -13.93 2.39
N HIS A 142 -12.88 -13.43 2.51
CA HIS A 142 -11.70 -14.26 2.34
C HIS A 142 -11.68 -15.36 3.40
N LYS A 143 -11.52 -16.62 2.97
CA LYS A 143 -11.74 -17.81 3.81
C LYS A 143 -10.88 -17.85 5.08
N GLU A 144 -9.69 -17.27 5.04
CA GLU A 144 -8.69 -17.42 6.11
C GLU A 144 -8.30 -16.09 6.76
N ALA A 145 -8.48 -14.98 6.04
CA ALA A 145 -8.00 -13.65 6.42
C ALA A 145 -9.10 -12.90 7.18
N HIS A 146 -9.43 -13.42 8.36
CA HIS A 146 -10.44 -12.90 9.27
C HIS A 146 -10.01 -13.05 10.73
N SER A 147 -10.73 -12.41 11.65
CA SER A 147 -10.53 -12.55 13.10
C SER A 147 -9.09 -12.18 13.55
N PHE A 148 -8.60 -11.03 13.11
CA PHE A 148 -7.30 -10.51 13.56
C PHE A 148 -7.40 -9.93 14.97
N ALA A 149 -6.32 -10.02 15.75
CA ALA A 149 -6.26 -9.50 17.12
C ALA A 149 -5.99 -7.98 17.16
N SER A 150 -5.31 -7.46 16.14
CA SER A 150 -4.92 -6.06 15.98
C SER A 150 -5.38 -5.51 14.63
N ASP A 151 -5.65 -4.20 14.60
CA ASP A 151 -6.13 -3.48 13.42
C ASP A 151 -5.13 -3.57 12.27
N ILE A 152 -5.65 -3.71 11.06
CA ILE A 152 -4.85 -3.78 9.84
C ILE A 152 -4.50 -2.37 9.39
N CYS A 153 -3.21 -2.13 9.23
CA CYS A 153 -2.66 -0.90 8.66
C CYS A 153 -2.68 -0.88 7.13
N ILE A 154 -2.35 -2.03 6.54
CA ILE A 154 -1.99 -2.19 5.13
C ILE A 154 -2.00 -3.66 4.77
N PHE A 155 -2.31 -3.99 3.52
CA PHE A 155 -2.07 -5.32 2.97
C PHE A 155 -1.51 -5.23 1.55
N ARG A 156 -0.81 -6.28 1.13
CA ARG A 156 -0.24 -6.40 -0.22
C ARG A 156 -0.38 -7.81 -0.77
N TRP A 157 -0.99 -7.90 -1.95
CA TRP A 157 -0.98 -9.11 -2.76
C TRP A 157 0.44 -9.38 -3.28
N HIS A 158 0.83 -10.64 -3.30
CA HIS A 158 2.05 -11.06 -3.96
C HIS A 158 1.84 -11.04 -5.48
N THR A 159 2.81 -10.50 -6.23
CA THR A 159 2.72 -10.28 -7.69
C THR A 159 3.10 -11.50 -8.53
N GLN A 160 3.63 -12.57 -7.93
CA GLN A 160 3.92 -13.82 -8.64
C GLN A 160 3.19 -15.06 -8.09
N LYS A 161 2.79 -15.08 -6.80
CA LYS A 161 2.23 -16.25 -6.12
C LYS A 161 0.73 -16.08 -5.95
N LYS A 162 -0.04 -16.90 -6.65
CA LYS A 162 -1.50 -16.83 -6.70
C LYS A 162 -2.10 -16.92 -5.28
N GLY A 163 -2.77 -15.85 -4.85
CA GLY A 163 -3.46 -15.79 -3.56
C GLY A 163 -2.56 -15.58 -2.34
N LYS A 164 -1.23 -15.44 -2.50
CA LYS A 164 -0.34 -15.06 -1.39
C LYS A 164 -0.56 -13.58 -1.06
N VAL A 165 -0.73 -13.27 0.22
CA VAL A 165 -1.01 -11.92 0.71
C VAL A 165 -0.39 -11.70 2.08
N ALA A 166 0.17 -10.51 2.31
CA ALA A 166 0.67 -10.08 3.60
C ALA A 166 -0.16 -8.91 4.15
N PHE A 167 -0.29 -8.86 5.46
CA PHE A 167 -0.98 -7.82 6.23
C PHE A 167 -0.03 -7.26 7.28
N GLY A 168 -0.05 -5.95 7.47
CA GLY A 168 0.67 -5.26 8.53
C GLY A 168 -0.30 -4.74 9.56
N HIS A 169 0.03 -4.85 10.84
CA HIS A 169 -0.87 -4.54 11.94
C HIS A 169 -0.42 -3.34 12.78
N ILE A 170 -1.35 -2.75 13.53
CA ILE A 170 -1.08 -1.66 14.50
C ILE A 170 -0.10 -2.13 15.60
N ASP A 171 -0.21 -3.38 16.04
CA ASP A 171 0.66 -3.97 17.08
C ASP A 171 2.11 -4.22 16.62
N GLY A 172 2.40 -3.94 15.35
CA GLY A 172 3.69 -4.11 14.70
C GLY A 172 3.98 -5.49 14.11
N SER A 173 3.10 -6.45 14.34
CA SER A 173 3.17 -7.78 13.73
C SER A 173 2.72 -7.77 12.27
N ILE A 174 2.98 -8.89 11.59
CA ILE A 174 2.44 -9.17 10.26
C ILE A 174 1.64 -10.48 10.24
N SER A 175 0.72 -10.59 9.30
CA SER A 175 0.05 -11.85 8.98
C SER A 175 0.27 -12.21 7.52
N ILE A 176 0.48 -13.48 7.21
CA ILE A 176 0.74 -13.99 5.86
C ILE A 176 -0.17 -15.18 5.58
N PHE A 177 -0.83 -15.13 4.43
CA PHE A 177 -1.70 -16.19 3.94
C PHE A 177 -1.23 -16.64 2.56
N GLN A 178 -1.29 -17.94 2.32
CA GLN A 178 -0.98 -18.56 1.04
C GLN A 178 -1.81 -19.83 0.88
N PRO A 179 -2.56 -19.99 -0.22
CA PRO A 179 -3.36 -21.19 -0.45
C PRO A 179 -2.50 -22.45 -0.38
N GLY A 180 -2.90 -23.41 0.46
CA GLY A 180 -2.20 -24.68 0.66
C GLY A 180 -1.06 -24.65 1.68
N SER A 181 -0.71 -23.47 2.21
CA SER A 181 0.26 -23.32 3.31
C SER A 181 -0.45 -23.09 4.64
N LYS A 182 0.27 -23.28 5.75
CA LYS A 182 -0.24 -22.91 7.08
C LYS A 182 -0.36 -21.40 7.19
N ASN A 183 -1.53 -20.92 7.63
CA ASN A 183 -1.78 -19.50 7.89
C ASN A 183 -0.93 -19.00 9.06
N GLN A 184 -0.32 -17.84 8.87
CA GLN A 184 0.50 -17.17 9.87
C GLN A 184 -0.19 -15.87 10.27
N LYS A 185 -0.64 -15.76 11.52
CA LYS A 185 -1.32 -14.56 12.02
C LYS A 185 -0.49 -13.94 13.14
N HIS A 186 -0.30 -12.63 13.09
CA HIS A 186 0.41 -11.87 14.11
C HIS A 186 1.79 -12.45 14.45
N VAL A 187 2.58 -12.75 13.42
CA VAL A 187 3.97 -13.22 13.53
C VAL A 187 4.94 -12.06 13.33
N LEU A 188 6.20 -12.25 13.71
CA LEU A 188 7.28 -11.30 13.44
C LEU A 188 7.00 -9.89 13.98
N ARG A 189 6.29 -9.80 15.11
CA ARG A 189 6.25 -8.59 15.93
C ARG A 189 7.69 -8.26 16.37
N PRO A 190 8.12 -6.98 16.38
CA PRO A 190 9.45 -6.62 16.84
C PRO A 190 9.77 -7.15 18.24
N ASP A 191 10.93 -7.79 18.39
CA ASP A 191 11.37 -8.43 19.64
C ASP A 191 11.37 -7.46 20.85
N SER A 192 11.64 -6.18 20.59
CA SER A 192 11.61 -5.13 21.62
C SER A 192 10.23 -4.91 22.25
N LEU A 193 9.17 -5.41 21.63
CA LEU A 193 7.78 -5.28 22.08
C LEU A 193 7.23 -6.60 22.65
N GLU A 194 7.99 -7.69 22.62
CA GLU A 194 7.53 -8.98 23.16
C GLU A 194 7.16 -8.86 24.64
N GLY A 195 5.97 -9.36 24.99
CA GLY A 195 5.44 -9.29 26.36
C GLY A 195 4.96 -7.90 26.80
N THR A 196 5.00 -6.90 25.92
CA THR A 196 4.50 -5.54 26.19
C THR A 196 3.18 -5.27 25.47
N ASP A 197 2.41 -4.33 26.01
CA ASP A 197 1.20 -3.76 25.39
C ASP A 197 1.53 -2.56 24.47
N GLU A 198 2.82 -2.27 24.23
CA GLU A 198 3.23 -1.16 23.35
C GLU A 198 3.02 -1.48 21.87
N GLU A 199 2.58 -0.49 21.09
CA GLU A 199 2.28 -0.65 19.67
C GLU A 199 3.36 -0.01 18.80
N ASP A 200 3.74 -0.67 17.71
CA ASP A 200 4.63 -0.12 16.69
C ASP A 200 4.10 -0.38 15.28
N PRO A 201 3.12 0.43 14.83
CA PRO A 201 2.35 0.15 13.62
C PRO A 201 3.19 -0.14 12.40
N VAL A 202 2.79 -1.14 11.61
CA VAL A 202 3.36 -1.36 10.28
C VAL A 202 2.95 -0.19 9.37
N THR A 203 3.94 0.52 8.85
CA THR A 203 3.74 1.71 8.01
C THR A 203 3.81 1.39 6.53
N ALA A 204 4.62 0.40 6.14
CA ALA A 204 4.73 -0.02 4.75
C ALA A 204 5.06 -1.52 4.64
N LEU A 205 4.56 -2.14 3.57
CA LEU A 205 4.82 -3.54 3.19
C LEU A 205 5.08 -3.57 1.69
N GLU A 206 6.16 -4.23 1.26
CA GLU A 206 6.46 -4.39 -0.18
C GLU A 206 7.16 -5.73 -0.47
N TRP A 207 6.51 -6.55 -1.31
CA TRP A 207 7.08 -7.81 -1.80
C TRP A 207 8.25 -7.52 -2.75
N ASP A 208 9.35 -8.25 -2.62
CA ASP A 208 10.45 -8.19 -3.57
C ASP A 208 9.96 -8.65 -4.96
N PRO A 209 10.02 -7.80 -6.00
CA PRO A 209 9.53 -8.16 -7.33
C PRO A 209 10.34 -9.27 -8.00
N LEU A 210 11.53 -9.61 -7.47
CA LEU A 210 12.42 -10.65 -8.00
C LEU A 210 12.46 -11.92 -7.14
N SER A 211 11.76 -11.94 -6.00
CA SER A 211 11.68 -13.10 -5.10
C SER A 211 10.23 -13.52 -4.89
N THR A 212 10.03 -14.78 -4.53
CA THR A 212 8.70 -15.29 -4.14
C THR A 212 8.45 -15.27 -2.63
N ASP A 213 9.51 -14.97 -1.88
CA ASP A 213 9.56 -15.21 -0.44
C ASP A 213 9.97 -13.97 0.35
N TYR A 214 10.62 -12.99 -0.27
CA TYR A 214 11.14 -11.83 0.43
C TYR A 214 10.15 -10.67 0.51
N LEU A 215 10.02 -10.12 1.71
CA LEU A 215 9.10 -9.03 2.04
C LEU A 215 9.86 -7.95 2.83
N LEU A 216 9.79 -6.71 2.37
CA LEU A 216 10.17 -5.57 3.20
C LEU A 216 9.00 -5.14 4.07
N VAL A 217 9.30 -4.87 5.33
CA VAL A 217 8.37 -4.36 6.34
C VAL A 217 8.98 -3.15 7.01
N ALA A 218 8.25 -2.03 7.03
CA ALA A 218 8.60 -0.87 7.84
C ALA A 218 7.62 -0.79 9.03
N ASN A 219 8.17 -0.64 10.22
CA ASN A 219 7.45 -0.26 11.42
C ASN A 219 7.71 1.22 11.72
N LEU A 220 6.82 1.85 12.49
CA LEU A 220 6.88 3.28 12.78
C LEU A 220 8.18 3.67 13.53
N HIS A 221 8.62 2.84 14.47
CA HIS A 221 9.76 3.09 15.35
C HIS A 221 10.90 2.08 15.17
N PHE A 222 10.60 0.78 15.03
CA PHE A 222 11.64 -0.26 14.92
C PHE A 222 12.50 -0.15 13.65
N GLY A 223 11.98 0.52 12.61
CA GLY A 223 12.68 0.70 11.34
C GLY A 223 12.25 -0.32 10.29
N ILE A 224 13.16 -0.69 9.39
CA ILE A 224 12.85 -1.54 8.24
C ILE A 224 13.47 -2.92 8.42
N ARG A 225 12.73 -3.96 8.07
CA ARG A 225 13.19 -5.35 8.08
C ARG A 225 12.98 -5.99 6.72
N LEU A 226 13.95 -6.79 6.28
CA LEU A 226 13.79 -7.74 5.19
C LEU A 226 13.51 -9.12 5.80
N LEU A 227 12.36 -9.68 5.45
CA LEU A 227 11.87 -10.93 6.02
C LEU A 227 11.81 -12.01 4.94
N ASP A 228 12.09 -13.25 5.34
CA ASP A 228 11.71 -14.45 4.61
C ASP A 228 10.29 -14.87 5.07
N SER A 229 9.33 -14.83 4.14
CA SER A 229 7.93 -15.15 4.42
C SER A 229 7.63 -16.65 4.54
N GLU A 230 8.50 -17.53 4.04
CA GLU A 230 8.33 -18.98 4.15
C GLU A 230 8.93 -19.48 5.46
N SER A 231 10.17 -19.08 5.77
CA SER A 231 10.84 -19.50 7.01
C SER A 231 10.45 -18.65 8.22
N LEU A 232 9.74 -17.55 8.02
CA LEU A 232 9.44 -16.53 9.04
C LEU A 232 10.70 -16.07 9.78
N TYR A 233 11.73 -15.70 9.02
CA TYR A 233 12.99 -15.24 9.58
C TYR A 233 13.28 -13.80 9.17
N CYS A 234 13.78 -12.99 10.10
CA CYS A 234 14.28 -11.65 9.80
C CYS A 234 15.70 -11.76 9.25
N ILE A 235 15.85 -11.62 7.93
CA ILE A 235 17.12 -11.72 7.22
C ILE A 235 18.04 -10.55 7.60
N THR A 236 17.48 -9.34 7.58
CA THR A 236 18.24 -8.14 7.92
C THR A 236 17.34 -7.03 8.46
N THR A 237 17.91 -6.17 9.29
CA THR A 237 17.27 -4.98 9.85
C THR A 237 18.06 -3.75 9.42
N PHE A 238 17.37 -2.76 8.88
CA PHE A 238 17.93 -1.48 8.48
C PHE A 238 17.54 -0.43 9.51
N ASN A 239 18.55 0.07 10.23
CA ASN A 239 18.35 1.09 11.24
C ASN A 239 18.09 2.45 10.58
N LEU A 240 17.16 3.20 11.14
CA LEU A 240 16.91 4.58 10.76
C LEU A 240 18.08 5.47 11.23
N PRO A 241 18.41 6.55 10.49
CA PRO A 241 19.54 7.41 10.86
C PRO A 241 19.32 8.18 12.17
N SER A 242 18.07 8.32 12.63
CA SER A 242 17.74 8.81 13.96
C SER A 242 16.31 8.37 14.33
N ALA A 243 15.99 8.41 15.64
CA ALA A 243 14.63 8.18 16.13
C ALA A 243 13.60 9.23 15.68
N ALA A 244 14.05 10.38 15.14
CA ALA A 244 13.18 11.43 14.61
C ALA A 244 12.72 11.17 13.15
N VAL A 245 13.23 10.11 12.53
CA VAL A 245 12.81 9.66 11.20
C VAL A 245 11.74 8.60 11.35
N SER A 246 10.65 8.73 10.59
CA SER A 246 9.70 7.64 10.39
C SER A 246 9.55 7.34 8.91
N VAL A 247 9.59 6.05 8.57
CA VAL A 247 9.37 5.57 7.20
C VAL A 247 7.89 5.33 7.01
N GLN A 248 7.33 5.87 5.94
CA GLN A 248 5.90 5.82 5.62
C GLN A 248 5.61 5.06 4.33
N CYS A 249 6.60 4.93 3.44
CA CYS A 249 6.46 4.13 2.23
C CYS A 249 7.79 3.48 1.85
N LEU A 250 7.67 2.38 1.13
CA LEU A 250 8.76 1.58 0.58
C LEU A 250 8.49 1.39 -0.92
N ALA A 251 9.56 1.27 -1.71
CA ALA A 251 9.46 0.85 -3.11
C ALA A 251 10.75 0.14 -3.53
N TRP A 252 10.63 -1.05 -4.10
CA TRP A 252 11.76 -1.73 -4.74
C TRP A 252 12.18 -1.00 -6.01
N VAL A 253 13.47 -1.03 -6.34
CA VAL A 253 13.98 -0.55 -7.63
C VAL A 253 14.03 -1.75 -8.59
N PRO A 254 13.10 -1.89 -9.55
CA PRO A 254 12.98 -3.13 -10.34
C PRO A 254 14.22 -3.46 -11.18
N SER A 255 14.97 -2.43 -11.59
CA SER A 255 16.18 -2.56 -12.39
C SER A 255 17.47 -2.78 -11.57
N ALA A 256 17.39 -2.72 -10.23
CA ALA A 256 18.54 -2.84 -9.35
C ALA A 256 18.23 -3.82 -8.20
N PRO A 257 18.52 -5.12 -8.38
CA PRO A 257 18.26 -6.14 -7.37
C PRO A 257 18.83 -5.76 -6.00
N GLY A 258 18.04 -5.94 -4.94
CA GLY A 258 18.42 -5.60 -3.57
C GLY A 258 18.39 -4.11 -3.22
N MET A 259 18.09 -3.23 -4.18
CA MET A 259 17.92 -1.79 -3.93
C MET A 259 16.45 -1.44 -3.73
N PHE A 260 16.18 -0.65 -2.70
CA PHE A 260 14.86 -0.09 -2.43
C PHE A 260 14.98 1.37 -2.00
N ILE A 261 13.88 2.09 -2.15
CA ILE A 261 13.71 3.50 -1.79
C ILE A 261 12.77 3.56 -0.59
N THR A 262 13.05 4.48 0.33
CA THR A 262 12.19 4.76 1.48
C THR A 262 11.69 6.21 1.36
N GLY A 263 10.42 6.41 1.67
CA GLY A 263 9.86 7.75 1.86
C GLY A 263 9.40 7.90 3.30
N GLY A 264 9.59 9.07 3.89
CA GLY A 264 9.35 9.28 5.31
C GLY A 264 9.30 10.75 5.71
N LYS A 265 9.05 10.98 7.01
CA LYS A 265 9.12 12.29 7.63
C LYS A 265 10.37 12.36 8.51
N CYS A 266 11.09 13.48 8.46
CA CYS A 266 12.14 13.82 9.42
C CYS A 266 11.75 15.12 10.11
N VAL A 267 11.65 15.12 11.45
CA VAL A 267 11.25 16.28 12.24
C VAL A 267 12.36 17.36 12.29
N HIS A 268 13.59 17.01 11.91
CA HIS A 268 14.69 17.95 11.72
C HIS A 268 15.26 17.81 10.31
N ILE A 269 15.01 18.80 9.46
CA ILE A 269 15.79 19.00 8.23
C ILE A 269 17.07 19.73 8.69
N PRO A 270 18.26 19.10 8.63
CA PRO A 270 19.50 19.81 8.92
C PRO A 270 19.62 21.00 7.96
N GLU A 271 20.00 22.18 8.47
CA GLU A 271 20.12 23.41 7.65
C GLU A 271 21.02 23.24 6.42
N SER A 272 21.94 22.28 6.45
CA SER A 272 22.80 21.90 5.33
C SER A 272 22.07 21.40 4.08
N PHE A 273 20.77 21.06 4.17
CA PHE A 273 19.95 20.65 3.03
C PHE A 273 19.08 21.76 2.45
N LYS A 274 19.02 22.95 3.09
CA LYS A 274 18.23 24.09 2.57
C LYS A 274 18.96 24.90 1.49
N TYR A 275 20.27 24.71 1.35
CA TYR A 275 21.09 25.45 0.38
C TYR A 275 22.04 24.52 -0.37
N GLY A 276 21.49 23.59 -1.14
CA GLY A 276 22.25 22.89 -2.18
C GLY A 276 22.28 23.73 -3.45
N ASN A 277 23.20 24.69 -3.54
CA ASN A 277 23.61 25.24 -4.83
C ASN A 277 24.28 24.12 -5.62
N PHE A 278 23.70 23.74 -6.76
CA PHE A 278 24.36 22.90 -7.75
C PHE A 278 25.09 23.79 -8.76
N PRO A 279 26.32 23.44 -9.18
CA PRO A 279 26.78 23.73 -10.54
C PRO A 279 26.04 22.86 -11.57
#